data_AF-A0A2N1W8M9-F1
#
_entry.id   AF-A0A2N1W8M9-F1
#
_cell.length_a   1.000
_cell.length_b   1.000
_cell.length_c   1.000
_cell.angle_alpha   90.00
_cell.angle_beta   90.00
_cell.angle_gamma   90.00
#
_symmetry.space_group_name_H-M   'P 1'
#
loop_
_entity.id
_entity.type
_entity.pdbx_description
1 polymer ?
#
loop_
_entity_poly.entity_id
_entity_poly.type
_entity_poly.pdbx_seq_one_letter_code
_entity_poly.pdbx_strand_id
1 'polypeptide(L)'
;MVSVRIADLRHHTGATVTVDGWVMTTRSSGKIAFLVVRDGSGYLQAVFPKKEIVDGAWERFATLTQEATVRVTGTVREDARSPGGYELTASDVKVLAPSVDYPITPKDHGTAFLFEHRHLWLRSRKQVAIARVRHEVQQAIHDFFYDRDFIRTDSPILTGAIGEEAGELFATAYFDLGQAYLAQTGQLYIEATAAAHGKVYCFGPTFRAEKSKTRRHLTEFWMCEPEVAFADSNDNMKLQEEFVAYLVGRVLERRQEELKELERDTAPLERVTAPFPRITYTDAIARLQAEGSDIQWGADLGADDETALAKAYDQPLFVMNYPKAVKAFYMKENPDDPRTVLNNDCLAPEGYGEIIGGSP
;
A
#
# COMPACT_ATOMS: atom_id res chain seq x y z
N MET A 1 -34.58 -1.56 -18.66
CA MET A 1 -33.20 -1.03 -18.56
C MET A 1 -32.61 -1.54 -17.27
N VAL A 2 -31.47 -2.22 -17.34
CA VAL A 2 -30.78 -2.78 -16.16
C VAL A 2 -29.67 -1.80 -15.77
N SER A 3 -29.62 -1.42 -14.50
CA SER A 3 -28.47 -0.68 -13.95
C SER A 3 -27.35 -1.69 -13.70
N VAL A 4 -26.15 -1.42 -14.22
CA VAL A 4 -25.00 -2.33 -14.15
C VAL A 4 -23.75 -1.58 -13.70
N ARG A 5 -22.83 -2.30 -13.06
CA ARG A 5 -21.48 -1.78 -12.80
C ARG A 5 -20.62 -1.90 -14.05
N ILE A 6 -19.61 -1.03 -14.17
CA ILE A 6 -18.66 -1.05 -15.28
C ILE A 6 -17.95 -2.40 -15.37
N ALA A 7 -17.56 -3.01 -14.24
CA ALA A 7 -16.91 -4.31 -14.20
C ALA A 7 -17.76 -5.47 -14.76
N ASP A 8 -19.09 -5.30 -14.83
CA ASP A 8 -20.03 -6.34 -15.25
C ASP A 8 -20.45 -6.22 -16.72
N LEU A 9 -19.97 -5.21 -17.45
CA LEU A 9 -20.37 -4.93 -18.84
C LEU A 9 -20.16 -6.12 -19.79
N ARG A 10 -19.12 -6.93 -19.54
CA ARG A 10 -18.83 -8.16 -20.30
C ARG A 10 -19.99 -9.17 -20.33
N HIS A 11 -20.88 -9.11 -19.35
CA HIS A 11 -22.05 -9.99 -19.27
C HIS A 11 -23.28 -9.42 -19.99
N HIS A 12 -23.14 -8.25 -20.61
CA HIS A 12 -24.24 -7.48 -21.20
C HIS A 12 -23.96 -7.01 -22.63
N THR A 13 -23.01 -7.63 -23.34
CA THR A 13 -22.68 -7.29 -24.74
C THR A 13 -23.93 -7.27 -25.63
N GLY A 14 -24.13 -6.16 -26.36
CA GLY A 14 -25.29 -5.95 -27.23
C GLY A 14 -26.58 -5.53 -26.52
N ALA A 15 -26.64 -5.56 -25.19
CA ALA A 15 -27.79 -5.10 -24.43
C ALA A 15 -27.73 -3.59 -24.15
N THR A 16 -28.90 -2.96 -24.02
CA THR A 16 -29.00 -1.59 -23.50
C THR A 16 -28.96 -1.60 -21.97
N VAL A 17 -27.96 -0.94 -21.41
CA VAL A 17 -27.74 -0.84 -19.97
C VAL A 17 -27.69 0.62 -19.52
N THR A 18 -27.76 0.81 -18.22
CA THR A 18 -27.55 2.09 -17.56
C THR A 18 -26.38 1.98 -16.59
N VAL A 19 -25.49 2.97 -16.60
CA VAL A 19 -24.33 3.07 -15.70
C VAL A 19 -24.37 4.41 -14.98
N ASP A 20 -24.28 4.36 -13.66
CA ASP A 20 -24.15 5.55 -12.81
C ASP A 20 -22.69 5.74 -12.40
N GLY A 21 -22.22 6.98 -12.39
CA GLY A 21 -20.84 7.26 -11.97
C GLY A 21 -20.47 8.73 -12.05
N TRP A 22 -19.16 8.98 -12.05
CA TRP A 22 -18.57 10.31 -12.07
C TRP A 22 -17.82 10.57 -13.37
N VAL A 23 -18.04 11.74 -13.96
CA VAL A 23 -17.34 12.21 -15.15
C VAL A 23 -15.85 12.33 -14.85
N MET A 24 -15.02 11.65 -15.63
CA MET A 24 -13.56 11.78 -15.60
C MET A 24 -13.10 12.83 -16.61
N THR A 25 -13.47 12.62 -17.86
CA THR A 25 -13.12 13.52 -18.97
C THR A 25 -14.24 13.54 -19.99
N THR A 26 -14.35 14.66 -20.69
CA THR A 26 -15.24 14.84 -21.84
C THR A 26 -14.42 15.35 -23.01
N ARG A 27 -14.77 14.89 -24.22
CA ARG A 27 -14.24 15.45 -25.47
C ARG A 27 -15.32 15.39 -26.53
N SER A 28 -15.31 16.32 -27.48
CA SER A 28 -16.22 16.29 -28.62
C SER A 28 -15.48 16.65 -29.89
N SER A 29 -15.87 16.03 -31.01
CA SER A 29 -15.33 16.31 -32.34
C SER A 29 -16.44 16.15 -33.37
N GLY A 30 -16.84 17.26 -33.98
CA GLY A 30 -17.90 17.30 -34.99
C GLY A 30 -19.23 16.74 -34.48
N LYS A 31 -19.61 15.54 -34.95
CA LYS A 31 -20.91 14.89 -34.65
C LYS A 31 -20.80 13.75 -33.64
N ILE A 32 -19.63 13.60 -32.99
CA ILE A 32 -19.37 12.55 -32.01
C ILE A 32 -18.84 13.20 -30.74
N ALA A 33 -19.34 12.75 -29.60
CA ALA A 33 -18.86 13.11 -28.27
C ALA A 33 -18.40 11.85 -27.53
N PHE A 34 -17.42 12.00 -26.65
CA PHE A 34 -16.90 10.93 -25.81
C PHE A 34 -16.92 11.40 -24.37
N LEU A 35 -17.46 10.55 -23.50
CA LEU A 35 -17.46 10.71 -22.06
C LEU A 35 -16.70 9.53 -21.46
N VAL A 36 -15.76 9.81 -20.56
CA VAL A 36 -15.19 8.78 -19.69
C VAL A 36 -15.84 8.88 -18.32
N VAL A 37 -16.41 7.77 -17.84
CA VAL A 37 -17.04 7.67 -16.51
C VAL A 37 -16.27 6.67 -15.66
N ARG A 38 -16.21 6.91 -14.34
CA ARG A 38 -15.84 5.90 -13.34
C ARG A 38 -17.01 5.62 -12.41
N ASP A 39 -17.14 4.39 -11.94
CA ASP A 39 -18.16 3.99 -10.94
C ASP A 39 -17.53 3.35 -9.68
N GLY A 40 -16.19 3.32 -9.63
CA GLY A 40 -15.41 2.65 -8.57
C GLY A 40 -15.05 1.19 -8.88
N SER A 41 -15.78 0.54 -9.79
CA SER A 41 -15.43 -0.79 -10.31
C SER A 41 -14.47 -0.72 -11.49
N GLY A 42 -14.61 0.30 -12.34
CA GLY A 42 -13.72 0.51 -13.47
C GLY A 42 -13.89 1.88 -14.13
N TYR A 43 -13.41 1.97 -15.37
CA TYR A 43 -13.54 3.12 -16.25
C TYR A 43 -14.28 2.72 -17.52
N LEU A 44 -15.17 3.57 -17.99
CA LEU A 44 -16.01 3.32 -19.14
C LEU A 44 -15.90 4.47 -20.13
N GLN A 45 -15.61 4.16 -21.40
CA GLN A 45 -15.84 5.09 -22.50
C GLN A 45 -17.30 4.97 -22.95
N ALA A 46 -17.99 6.10 -23.02
CA ALA A 46 -19.31 6.23 -23.62
C ALA A 46 -19.22 7.16 -24.83
N VAL A 47 -19.57 6.63 -26.00
CA VAL A 47 -19.55 7.32 -27.29
C VAL A 47 -20.96 7.79 -27.61
N PHE A 48 -21.12 9.08 -27.91
CA PHE A 48 -22.40 9.73 -28.22
C PHE A 48 -22.41 10.15 -29.68
N PRO A 49 -22.97 9.35 -30.60
CA PRO A 49 -23.22 9.78 -31.97
C PRO A 49 -24.43 10.73 -31.98
N LYS A 50 -24.28 11.96 -32.47
CA LYS A 50 -25.33 13.00 -32.39
C LYS A 50 -26.68 12.60 -33.00
N LYS A 51 -26.71 11.63 -33.92
CA LYS A 51 -27.92 11.13 -34.58
C LYS A 51 -28.63 9.97 -33.83
N GLU A 52 -27.97 9.38 -32.84
CA GLU A 52 -28.43 8.15 -32.16
C GLU A 52 -28.78 8.41 -30.69
N ILE A 53 -28.77 9.67 -30.27
CA ILE A 53 -29.09 10.10 -28.90
C ILE A 53 -30.49 10.71 -28.83
N VAL A 54 -31.09 10.66 -27.65
CA VAL A 54 -32.39 11.27 -27.38
C VAL A 54 -32.31 12.81 -27.36
N ASP A 55 -33.43 13.47 -27.62
CA ASP A 55 -33.52 14.93 -27.60
C ASP A 55 -33.05 15.50 -26.24
N GLY A 56 -32.28 16.59 -26.31
CA GLY A 56 -31.69 17.25 -25.13
C GLY A 56 -30.44 16.57 -24.57
N ALA A 57 -30.07 15.36 -25.01
CA ALA A 57 -28.90 14.66 -24.47
C ALA A 57 -27.58 15.34 -24.85
N TRP A 58 -27.52 15.96 -26.03
CA TRP A 58 -26.33 16.69 -26.49
C TRP A 58 -26.11 17.95 -25.67
N GLU A 59 -27.19 18.67 -25.36
CA GLU A 59 -27.20 19.86 -24.52
C GLU A 59 -26.79 19.50 -23.08
N ARG A 60 -27.32 18.41 -22.54
CA ARG A 60 -26.89 17.88 -21.22
C ARG A 60 -25.41 17.51 -21.23
N PHE A 61 -24.94 16.78 -22.25
CA PHE A 61 -23.52 16.46 -22.41
C PHE A 61 -22.63 17.71 -22.41
N ALA A 62 -23.04 18.78 -23.10
CA ALA A 62 -22.27 20.02 -23.18
C ALA A 62 -22.11 20.75 -21.84
N THR A 63 -22.94 20.43 -20.83
CA THR A 63 -22.84 20.99 -19.47
C THR A 63 -21.95 20.18 -18.53
N LEU A 64 -21.46 19.01 -18.97
CA LEU A 64 -20.70 18.11 -18.11
C LEU A 64 -19.32 18.68 -17.75
N THR A 65 -19.06 18.72 -16.44
CA THR A 65 -17.77 19.05 -15.85
C THR A 65 -17.14 17.81 -15.20
N GLN A 66 -15.83 17.84 -14.97
CA GLN A 66 -15.12 16.80 -14.23
C GLN A 66 -15.76 16.60 -12.84
N GLU A 67 -15.89 15.34 -12.42
CA GLU A 67 -16.55 14.88 -11.19
C GLU A 67 -18.06 15.09 -11.12
N ALA A 68 -18.72 15.57 -12.18
CA ALA A 68 -20.18 15.59 -12.24
C ALA A 68 -20.72 14.16 -12.10
N THR A 69 -21.79 13.99 -11.32
CA THR A 69 -22.45 12.68 -11.16
C THR A 69 -23.46 12.51 -12.28
N VAL A 70 -23.32 11.41 -13.02
CA VAL A 70 -24.09 11.15 -14.23
C VAL A 70 -24.68 9.76 -14.25
N ARG A 71 -25.77 9.63 -14.99
CA ARG A 71 -26.35 8.36 -15.44
C ARG A 71 -26.26 8.29 -16.95
N VAL A 72 -25.51 7.33 -17.47
CA VAL A 72 -25.36 7.10 -18.91
C VAL A 72 -26.15 5.87 -19.32
N THR A 73 -26.93 5.97 -20.38
CA THR A 73 -27.66 4.83 -20.95
C THR A 73 -27.16 4.59 -22.37
N GLY A 74 -26.89 3.33 -22.71
CA GLY A 74 -26.34 2.97 -24.01
C GLY A 74 -26.28 1.47 -24.25
N THR A 75 -25.92 1.09 -25.46
CA THR A 75 -25.73 -0.30 -25.86
C THR A 75 -24.28 -0.70 -25.63
N VAL A 76 -24.05 -1.83 -24.95
CA VAL A 76 -22.69 -2.34 -24.69
C VAL A 76 -22.06 -2.86 -25.98
N ARG A 77 -20.82 -2.44 -26.25
CA ARG A 77 -20.00 -2.90 -27.37
C ARG A 77 -18.64 -3.35 -26.87
N GLU A 78 -18.13 -4.42 -27.47
CA GLU A 78 -16.72 -4.80 -27.32
C GLU A 78 -15.84 -3.83 -28.10
N ASP A 79 -14.81 -3.30 -27.45
CA ASP A 79 -13.72 -2.57 -28.10
C ASP A 79 -12.45 -2.79 -27.29
N ALA A 80 -11.51 -3.57 -27.85
CA ALA A 80 -10.24 -3.89 -27.22
C ALA A 80 -9.36 -2.65 -26.92
N ARG A 81 -9.65 -1.51 -27.54
CA ARG A 81 -8.95 -0.23 -27.29
C ARG A 81 -9.54 0.55 -26.12
N SER A 82 -10.77 0.23 -25.72
CA SER A 82 -11.47 0.91 -24.62
C SER A 82 -11.05 0.35 -23.26
N PRO A 83 -11.05 1.17 -22.20
CA PRO A 83 -10.72 0.69 -20.86
C PRO A 83 -11.59 -0.50 -20.46
N GLY A 84 -10.96 -1.59 -20.02
CA GLY A 84 -11.66 -2.83 -19.67
C GLY A 84 -12.19 -3.65 -20.85
N GLY A 85 -11.94 -3.24 -22.10
CA GLY A 85 -12.33 -3.96 -23.33
C GLY A 85 -13.76 -3.70 -23.82
N TYR A 86 -14.48 -2.77 -23.20
CA TYR A 86 -15.88 -2.47 -23.53
C TYR A 86 -16.14 -0.96 -23.55
N GLU A 87 -17.13 -0.55 -24.35
CA GLU A 87 -17.66 0.81 -24.37
C GLU A 87 -19.19 0.82 -24.47
N LEU A 88 -19.80 1.97 -24.25
CA LEU A 88 -21.20 2.21 -24.56
C LEU A 88 -21.34 3.03 -25.83
N THR A 89 -22.14 2.55 -26.79
CA THR A 89 -22.82 3.45 -27.73
C THR A 89 -23.97 4.10 -26.97
N ALA A 90 -23.75 5.31 -26.47
CA ALA A 90 -24.67 6.02 -25.60
C ALA A 90 -25.85 6.60 -26.37
N SER A 91 -27.05 6.43 -25.81
CA SER A 91 -28.30 7.00 -26.29
C SER A 91 -28.80 8.14 -25.41
N ASP A 92 -28.40 8.19 -24.13
CA ASP A 92 -28.79 9.26 -23.20
C ASP A 92 -27.73 9.50 -22.13
N VAL A 93 -27.69 10.72 -21.61
CA VAL A 93 -26.97 11.10 -20.38
C VAL A 93 -27.83 12.00 -19.52
N LYS A 94 -27.94 11.68 -18.24
CA LYS A 94 -28.60 12.51 -17.23
C LYS A 94 -27.57 13.02 -16.24
N VAL A 95 -27.61 14.31 -15.94
CA VAL A 95 -26.84 14.90 -14.85
C VAL A 95 -27.64 14.69 -13.57
N LEU A 96 -27.11 13.87 -12.66
CA LEU A 96 -27.72 13.61 -11.36
C LEU A 96 -27.29 14.66 -10.33
N ALA A 97 -26.03 15.08 -10.38
CA ALA A 97 -25.51 16.19 -9.61
C ALA A 97 -24.38 16.91 -10.39
N PRO A 98 -24.39 18.24 -10.48
CA PRO A 98 -23.29 18.98 -11.10
C PRO A 98 -22.03 18.94 -10.23
N SER A 99 -20.88 19.20 -10.84
CA SER A 99 -19.62 19.47 -10.14
C SER A 99 -19.19 20.89 -10.46
N VAL A 100 -18.99 21.69 -9.43
CA VAL A 100 -18.69 23.13 -9.52
C VAL A 100 -17.36 23.36 -8.81
N ASP A 101 -16.46 24.11 -9.45
CA ASP A 101 -15.16 24.52 -8.91
C ASP A 101 -14.28 23.37 -8.38
N TYR A 102 -14.27 22.22 -9.07
CA TYR A 102 -13.40 21.10 -8.69
C TYR A 102 -11.92 21.52 -8.75
N PRO A 103 -11.18 21.47 -7.62
CA PRO A 103 -9.87 22.13 -7.52
C PRO A 103 -8.76 21.38 -8.27
N ILE A 104 -8.88 20.06 -8.44
CA ILE A 104 -7.85 19.22 -9.07
C ILE A 104 -8.12 19.15 -10.58
N THR A 105 -7.81 20.24 -11.27
CA THR A 105 -7.94 20.33 -12.73
C THR A 105 -6.98 19.36 -13.45
N PRO A 106 -7.17 19.06 -14.75
CA PRO A 106 -6.31 18.14 -15.51
C PRO A 106 -4.83 18.58 -15.69
N LYS A 107 -4.45 19.75 -15.19
CA LYS A 107 -3.05 20.19 -15.19
C LYS A 107 -2.30 19.52 -14.04
N ASP A 108 -0.97 19.45 -14.15
CA ASP A 108 -0.15 18.96 -13.05
C ASP A 108 -0.25 19.89 -11.83
N HIS A 109 -0.35 19.27 -10.66
CA HIS A 109 -0.36 19.96 -9.36
C HIS A 109 0.77 19.44 -8.50
N GLY A 110 1.36 20.34 -7.69
CA GLY A 110 2.36 19.93 -6.71
C GLY A 110 1.77 19.06 -5.60
N THR A 111 2.58 18.17 -5.04
CA THR A 111 2.18 17.25 -3.97
C THR A 111 1.54 17.97 -2.77
N ALA A 112 2.06 19.12 -2.36
CA ALA A 112 1.51 19.90 -1.24
C ALA A 112 0.03 20.27 -1.46
N PHE A 113 -0.31 20.83 -2.62
CA PHE A 113 -1.68 21.17 -3.00
C PHE A 113 -2.60 19.93 -3.03
N LEU A 114 -2.09 18.81 -3.54
CA LEU A 114 -2.83 17.55 -3.59
C LEU A 114 -3.11 16.98 -2.19
N PHE A 115 -2.23 17.20 -1.22
CA PHE A 115 -2.46 16.81 0.18
C PHE A 115 -3.48 17.71 0.89
N GLU A 116 -3.51 19.02 0.60
CA GLU A 116 -4.59 19.91 1.09
C GLU A 116 -5.97 19.42 0.61
N HIS A 117 -6.02 18.84 -0.59
CA HIS A 117 -7.24 18.28 -1.19
C HIS A 117 -7.25 16.75 -1.16
N ARG A 118 -6.60 16.11 -0.18
CA ARG A 118 -6.40 14.65 -0.16
C ARG A 118 -7.70 13.87 -0.32
N HIS A 119 -8.77 14.31 0.34
CA HIS A 119 -10.11 13.71 0.29
C HIS A 119 -10.72 13.65 -1.13
N LEU A 120 -10.31 14.54 -2.04
CA LEU A 120 -10.67 14.50 -3.45
C LEU A 120 -9.62 13.76 -4.28
N TRP A 121 -8.34 13.98 -3.99
CA TRP A 121 -7.22 13.39 -4.73
C TRP A 121 -7.22 11.85 -4.68
N LEU A 122 -7.73 11.27 -3.59
CA LEU A 122 -7.94 9.82 -3.44
C LEU A 122 -8.74 9.19 -4.59
N ARG A 123 -9.50 9.97 -5.35
CA ARG A 123 -10.31 9.53 -6.50
C ARG A 123 -9.53 9.44 -7.81
N SER A 124 -8.33 10.01 -7.86
CA SER A 124 -7.46 9.98 -9.04
C SER A 124 -6.95 8.56 -9.30
N ARG A 125 -6.64 8.25 -10.57
CA ARG A 125 -6.34 6.88 -11.00
C ARG A 125 -5.17 6.24 -10.24
N LYS A 126 -4.04 6.94 -10.12
CA LYS A 126 -2.87 6.45 -9.37
C LYS A 126 -3.21 6.20 -7.89
N GLN A 127 -4.04 7.05 -7.26
CA GLN A 127 -4.44 6.84 -5.87
C GLN A 127 -5.38 5.65 -5.68
N VAL A 128 -6.31 5.45 -6.63
CA VAL A 128 -7.17 4.26 -6.66
C VAL A 128 -6.34 2.99 -6.84
N ALA A 129 -5.35 3.01 -7.74
CA ALA A 129 -4.45 1.89 -7.96
C ALA A 129 -3.63 1.55 -6.70
N ILE A 130 -3.03 2.55 -6.03
CA ILE A 130 -2.33 2.36 -4.73
C ILE A 130 -3.27 1.72 -3.71
N ALA A 131 -4.50 2.23 -3.56
CA ALA A 131 -5.45 1.72 -2.59
C ALA A 131 -5.84 0.25 -2.87
N ARG A 132 -6.00 -0.13 -4.15
CA ARG A 132 -6.30 -1.51 -4.55
C ARG A 132 -5.13 -2.46 -4.36
N VAL A 133 -3.89 -2.03 -4.65
CA VAL A 133 -2.68 -2.81 -4.34
C VAL A 133 -2.55 -2.99 -2.83
N ARG A 134 -2.74 -1.93 -2.04
CA ARG A 134 -2.73 -2.01 -0.57
C ARG A 134 -3.80 -2.96 -0.05
N HIS A 135 -5.02 -2.93 -0.59
CA HIS A 135 -6.08 -3.87 -0.23
C HIS A 135 -5.67 -5.32 -0.52
N GLU A 136 -5.06 -5.60 -1.68
CA GLU A 136 -4.57 -6.95 -2.00
C GLU A 136 -3.49 -7.40 -1.03
N VAL A 137 -2.53 -6.52 -0.71
CA VAL A 137 -1.48 -6.82 0.28
C VAL A 137 -2.11 -7.17 1.62
N GLN A 138 -3.07 -6.36 2.11
CA GLN A 138 -3.75 -6.61 3.38
C GLN A 138 -4.53 -7.92 3.39
N GLN A 139 -5.23 -8.25 2.30
CA GLN A 139 -5.90 -9.54 2.18
C GLN A 139 -4.89 -10.70 2.15
N ALA A 140 -3.79 -10.54 1.42
CA ALA A 140 -2.73 -11.53 1.34
C ALA A 140 -2.05 -11.78 2.69
N ILE A 141 -1.91 -10.75 3.54
CA ILE A 141 -1.45 -10.92 4.92
C ILE A 141 -2.35 -11.90 5.67
N HIS A 142 -3.66 -11.68 5.63
CA HIS A 142 -4.61 -12.56 6.30
C HIS A 142 -4.58 -13.98 5.74
N ASP A 143 -4.57 -14.13 4.41
CA ASP A 143 -4.51 -15.44 3.76
C ASP A 143 -3.22 -16.19 4.14
N PHE A 144 -2.05 -15.52 4.12
CA PHE A 144 -0.75 -16.13 4.42
C PHE A 144 -0.71 -16.76 5.81
N PHE A 145 -1.18 -16.01 6.81
CA PHE A 145 -1.20 -16.43 8.20
C PHE A 145 -2.29 -17.45 8.48
N TYR A 146 -3.48 -17.28 7.86
CA TYR A 146 -4.58 -18.24 7.98
C TYR A 146 -4.19 -19.61 7.45
N ASP A 147 -3.58 -19.68 6.27
CA ASP A 147 -3.12 -20.94 5.64
C ASP A 147 -1.99 -21.63 6.43
N ARG A 148 -1.40 -20.95 7.41
CA ARG A 148 -0.31 -21.44 8.27
C ARG A 148 -0.74 -21.60 9.74
N ASP A 149 -2.03 -21.66 10.02
CA ASP A 149 -2.61 -21.84 11.36
C ASP A 149 -2.18 -20.78 12.39
N PHE A 150 -1.93 -19.53 11.96
CA PHE A 150 -1.72 -18.43 12.89
C PHE A 150 -3.07 -17.90 13.40
N ILE A 151 -3.10 -17.53 14.68
CA ILE A 151 -4.25 -16.87 15.28
C ILE A 151 -4.04 -15.36 15.25
N ARG A 152 -5.00 -14.62 14.69
CA ARG A 152 -4.98 -13.16 14.79
C ARG A 152 -5.33 -12.75 16.22
N THR A 153 -4.50 -11.92 16.82
CA THR A 153 -4.70 -11.33 18.14
C THR A 153 -4.51 -9.82 18.05
N ASP A 154 -5.44 -9.02 18.58
CA ASP A 154 -5.35 -7.57 18.51
C ASP A 154 -4.75 -7.01 19.82
N SER A 155 -3.63 -6.28 19.71
CA SER A 155 -3.00 -5.60 20.83
C SER A 155 -3.71 -4.28 21.17
N PRO A 156 -3.71 -3.85 22.44
CA PRO A 156 -4.29 -2.55 22.82
C PRO A 156 -3.47 -1.40 22.26
N ILE A 157 -4.17 -0.33 21.83
CA ILE A 157 -3.54 0.89 21.30
C ILE A 157 -3.22 1.90 22.40
N LEU A 158 -4.10 2.07 23.39
CA LEU A 158 -3.82 2.87 24.58
C LEU A 158 -3.10 1.99 25.58
N THR A 159 -1.84 2.32 25.88
CA THR A 159 -0.97 1.50 26.72
C THR A 159 -0.18 2.36 27.71
N GLY A 160 0.14 1.79 28.87
CA GLY A 160 1.12 2.37 29.81
C GLY A 160 2.56 1.89 29.54
N ALA A 161 2.73 0.91 28.64
CA ALA A 161 4.02 0.33 28.30
C ALA A 161 4.74 1.12 27.20
N ILE A 162 6.07 1.13 27.27
CA ILE A 162 6.95 1.66 26.22
C ILE A 162 7.50 0.45 25.46
N GLY A 163 7.20 0.37 24.17
CA GLY A 163 7.59 -0.77 23.33
C GLY A 163 8.97 -0.60 22.68
N GLU A 164 9.32 0.62 22.26
CA GLU A 164 10.56 0.90 21.53
C GLU A 164 11.41 1.93 22.29
N GLU A 165 11.02 3.21 22.20
CA GLU A 165 11.75 4.33 22.80
C GLU A 165 10.80 5.31 23.50
N ALA A 166 11.19 5.71 24.72
CA ALA A 166 10.40 6.62 25.54
C ALA A 166 10.26 8.04 24.96
N GLY A 167 11.17 8.45 24.08
CA GLY A 167 11.22 9.80 23.50
C GLY A 167 10.20 10.05 22.38
N GLU A 168 9.63 9.00 21.79
CA GLU A 168 8.82 9.09 20.57
C GLU A 168 7.35 8.67 20.77
N LEU A 169 6.79 8.96 21.94
CA LEU A 169 5.42 8.56 22.29
C LEU A 169 4.43 9.72 22.13
N PHE A 170 3.28 9.44 21.53
CA PHE A 170 2.11 10.31 21.67
C PHE A 170 1.42 10.02 23.00
N ALA A 171 1.41 11.01 23.89
CA ALA A 171 0.75 10.93 25.18
C ALA A 171 -0.68 11.51 25.13
N THR A 172 -1.58 10.93 25.91
CA THR A 172 -2.93 11.44 26.12
C THR A 172 -3.36 11.24 27.57
N ALA A 173 -4.13 12.20 28.11
CA ALA A 173 -4.70 12.07 29.44
C ALA A 173 -5.71 10.90 29.46
N TYR A 174 -5.54 9.99 30.43
CA TYR A 174 -6.36 8.80 30.59
C TYR A 174 -7.18 8.91 31.87
N PHE A 175 -8.31 9.62 31.76
CA PHE A 175 -9.21 9.90 32.88
C PHE A 175 -8.47 10.52 34.08
N ASP A 176 -8.78 10.05 35.30
CA ASP A 176 -8.08 10.35 36.55
C ASP A 176 -6.91 9.40 36.84
N LEU A 177 -6.61 8.47 35.92
CA LEU A 177 -5.58 7.44 36.08
C LEU A 177 -4.19 7.86 35.58
N GLY A 178 -4.05 9.08 35.06
CA GLY A 178 -2.78 9.63 34.60
C GLY A 178 -2.68 9.75 33.08
N GLN A 179 -1.57 9.27 32.51
CA GLN A 179 -1.31 9.31 31.06
C GLN A 179 -1.36 7.91 30.46
N ALA A 180 -1.92 7.81 29.26
CA ALA A 180 -1.74 6.67 28.37
C ALA A 180 -0.96 7.14 27.14
N TYR A 181 -0.35 6.18 26.46
CA TYR A 181 0.41 6.41 25.24
C TYR A 181 -0.21 5.62 24.10
N LEU A 182 -0.11 6.16 22.89
CA LEU A 182 -0.43 5.40 21.68
C LEU A 182 0.69 4.40 21.41
N ALA A 183 0.33 3.14 21.17
CA ALA A 183 1.27 2.05 20.99
C ALA A 183 2.19 2.25 19.76
N GLN A 184 3.50 2.10 19.98
CA GLN A 184 4.51 2.04 18.92
C GLN A 184 4.54 0.67 18.23
N THR A 185 4.13 -0.37 18.97
CA THR A 185 4.18 -1.79 18.60
C THR A 185 3.19 -2.58 19.47
N GLY A 186 2.64 -3.67 18.94
CA GLY A 186 1.88 -4.68 19.66
C GLY A 186 2.73 -5.79 20.29
N GLN A 187 4.05 -5.80 20.05
CA GLN A 187 4.98 -6.91 20.33
C GLN A 187 4.83 -7.49 21.75
N LEU A 188 4.90 -6.65 22.78
CA LEU A 188 4.84 -7.11 24.18
C LEU A 188 3.54 -7.86 24.52
N TYR A 189 2.44 -7.54 23.84
CA TYR A 189 1.16 -8.24 24.02
C TYR A 189 1.09 -9.51 23.19
N ILE A 190 1.63 -9.50 21.97
CA ILE A 190 1.63 -10.71 21.14
C ILE A 190 2.57 -11.78 21.68
N GLU A 191 3.69 -11.43 22.33
CA GLU A 191 4.54 -12.36 23.10
C GLU A 191 3.71 -13.15 24.14
N ALA A 192 2.86 -12.45 24.90
CA ALA A 192 1.99 -13.08 25.89
C ALA A 192 0.94 -14.01 25.24
N THR A 193 0.38 -13.63 24.09
CA THR A 193 -0.59 -14.48 23.37
C THR A 193 0.06 -15.63 22.62
N ALA A 194 1.31 -15.49 22.18
CA ALA A 194 2.09 -16.57 21.57
C ALA A 194 2.32 -17.69 22.57
N ALA A 195 2.55 -17.37 23.86
CA ALA A 195 2.61 -18.37 24.92
C ALA A 195 1.30 -19.18 25.08
N ALA A 196 0.15 -18.63 24.68
CA ALA A 196 -1.15 -19.30 24.74
C ALA A 196 -1.52 -20.06 23.45
N HIS A 197 -1.13 -19.53 22.29
CA HIS A 197 -1.61 -20.01 20.98
C HIS A 197 -0.50 -20.57 20.07
N GLY A 198 0.76 -20.47 20.47
CA GLY A 198 1.92 -20.94 19.71
C GLY A 198 2.30 -20.02 18.54
N LYS A 199 1.38 -19.74 17.61
CA LYS A 199 1.59 -18.88 16.45
C LYS A 199 0.52 -17.79 16.40
N VAL A 200 0.92 -16.53 16.51
CA VAL A 200 -0.02 -15.39 16.51
C VAL A 200 0.47 -14.28 15.59
N TYR A 201 -0.45 -13.39 15.20
CA TYR A 201 -0.08 -12.12 14.59
C TYR A 201 -1.07 -11.01 14.95
N CYS A 202 -0.55 -9.79 15.10
CA CYS A 202 -1.33 -8.57 15.16
C CYS A 202 -1.28 -7.85 13.81
N PHE A 203 -2.37 -7.20 13.42
CA PHE A 203 -2.39 -6.29 12.28
C PHE A 203 -3.24 -5.06 12.60
N GLY A 204 -2.57 -3.95 12.93
CA GLY A 204 -3.21 -2.75 13.45
C GLY A 204 -2.41 -1.48 13.24
N PRO A 205 -2.97 -0.32 13.64
CA PRO A 205 -2.28 0.95 13.58
C PRO A 205 -1.22 1.06 14.68
N THR A 206 -0.10 1.69 14.35
CA THR A 206 1.02 2.01 15.25
C THR A 206 1.41 3.47 15.09
N PHE A 207 1.98 4.03 16.16
CA PHE A 207 2.22 5.46 16.27
C PHE A 207 3.65 5.74 16.71
N ARG A 208 4.36 6.64 16.02
CA ARG A 208 5.69 7.12 16.40
C ARG A 208 5.69 8.64 16.33
N ALA A 209 6.03 9.31 17.44
CA ALA A 209 6.11 10.77 17.54
C ALA A 209 7.45 11.32 17.01
N GLU A 210 7.96 10.71 15.94
CA GLU A 210 9.18 11.13 15.24
C GLU A 210 8.90 12.46 14.50
N LYS A 211 9.78 13.44 14.69
CA LYS A 211 9.71 14.76 14.06
C LYS A 211 10.38 14.80 12.70
N SER A 212 11.19 13.79 12.38
CA SER A 212 11.94 13.68 11.13
C SER A 212 11.01 13.58 9.92
N LYS A 213 11.07 14.59 9.05
CA LYS A 213 10.28 14.67 7.82
C LYS A 213 11.02 14.05 6.65
N THR A 214 11.15 12.74 6.66
CA THR A 214 11.75 11.99 5.54
C THR A 214 10.67 11.42 4.60
N ARG A 215 11.10 10.83 3.48
CA ARG A 215 10.22 10.10 2.56
C ARG A 215 9.75 8.73 3.06
N ARG A 216 10.30 8.22 4.18
CA ARG A 216 10.03 6.87 4.73
C ARG A 216 9.15 6.86 5.97
N HIS A 217 8.96 8.02 6.60
CA HIS A 217 8.38 8.11 7.94
C HIS A 217 6.95 8.68 7.90
N LEU A 218 6.06 8.01 8.64
CA LEU A 218 4.73 8.48 9.00
C LEU A 218 4.60 8.42 10.52
N THR A 219 3.84 9.35 11.10
CA THR A 219 3.57 9.32 12.55
C THR A 219 2.49 8.32 12.94
N GLU A 220 1.66 7.91 11.97
CA GLU A 220 0.67 6.83 12.07
C GLU A 220 0.85 5.92 10.85
N PHE A 221 1.03 4.63 11.09
CA PHE A 221 1.17 3.63 10.03
C PHE A 221 0.54 2.31 10.47
N TRP A 222 0.52 1.32 9.57
CA TRP A 222 -0.05 0.01 9.86
C TRP A 222 1.08 -1.01 9.91
N MET A 223 1.12 -1.78 11.00
CA MET A 223 2.15 -2.78 11.24
C MET A 223 1.52 -4.16 11.30
N CYS A 224 2.21 -5.13 10.69
CA CYS A 224 1.89 -6.55 10.82
C CYS A 224 2.97 -7.20 11.66
N GLU A 225 2.59 -7.76 12.80
CA GLU A 225 3.51 -8.19 13.85
C GLU A 225 3.22 -9.66 14.18
N PRO A 226 3.89 -10.62 13.53
CA PRO A 226 3.79 -12.04 13.86
C PRO A 226 4.73 -12.43 15.01
N GLU A 227 4.29 -13.33 15.87
CA GLU A 227 5.06 -13.89 16.97
C GLU A 227 4.89 -15.41 17.03
N VAL A 228 5.99 -16.15 17.21
CA VAL A 228 6.00 -17.62 17.15
C VAL A 228 6.78 -18.20 18.32
N ALA A 229 6.08 -18.92 19.20
CA ALA A 229 6.69 -19.63 20.30
C ALA A 229 7.65 -20.72 19.79
N PHE A 230 8.81 -20.83 20.44
CA PHE A 230 9.87 -21.80 20.14
C PHE A 230 10.56 -21.63 18.77
N ALA A 231 10.32 -20.54 18.05
CA ALA A 231 11.09 -20.20 16.86
C ALA A 231 12.46 -19.63 17.24
N ASP A 232 13.49 -19.95 16.45
CA ASP A 232 14.79 -19.28 16.53
C ASP A 232 14.95 -18.17 15.47
N SER A 233 16.14 -17.56 15.41
CA SER A 233 16.41 -16.49 14.45
C SER A 233 16.31 -16.95 12.98
N ASN A 234 16.60 -18.22 12.68
CA ASN A 234 16.51 -18.78 11.34
C ASN A 234 15.05 -19.04 10.97
N ASP A 235 14.26 -19.60 11.88
CA ASP A 235 12.82 -19.76 11.71
C ASP A 235 12.13 -18.40 11.48
N ASN A 236 12.52 -17.39 12.26
CA ASN A 236 12.06 -16.01 12.14
C ASN A 236 12.34 -15.43 10.74
N MET A 237 13.60 -15.47 10.28
CA MET A 237 13.96 -14.99 8.93
C MET A 237 13.28 -15.79 7.82
N LYS A 238 13.13 -17.10 7.98
CA LYS A 238 12.44 -17.95 7.01
C LYS A 238 10.97 -17.56 6.86
N LEU A 239 10.27 -17.31 7.98
CA LEU A 239 8.90 -16.82 7.95
C LEU A 239 8.82 -15.46 7.23
N GLN A 240 9.75 -14.54 7.51
CA GLN A 240 9.80 -13.23 6.87
C GLN A 240 10.01 -13.30 5.34
N GLU A 241 10.97 -14.11 4.86
CA GLU A 241 11.22 -14.22 3.41
C GLU A 241 10.07 -14.92 2.67
N GLU A 242 9.46 -15.95 3.28
CA GLU A 242 8.26 -16.58 2.73
C GLU A 242 7.09 -15.60 2.68
N PHE A 243 6.92 -14.78 3.73
CA PHE A 243 5.86 -13.78 3.83
C PHE A 243 6.01 -12.72 2.75
N VAL A 244 7.17 -12.08 2.63
CA VAL A 244 7.41 -11.04 1.63
C VAL A 244 7.27 -11.59 0.21
N ALA A 245 7.86 -12.76 -0.08
CA ALA A 245 7.74 -13.38 -1.40
C ALA A 245 6.28 -13.72 -1.75
N TYR A 246 5.50 -14.20 -0.79
CA TYR A 246 4.08 -14.49 -0.98
C TYR A 246 3.26 -13.23 -1.27
N LEU A 247 3.45 -12.15 -0.51
CA LEU A 247 2.72 -10.89 -0.71
C LEU A 247 3.03 -10.28 -2.09
N VAL A 248 4.30 -10.26 -2.47
CA VAL A 248 4.73 -9.75 -3.79
C VAL A 248 4.16 -10.62 -4.91
N GLY A 249 4.25 -11.94 -4.77
CA GLY A 249 3.66 -12.89 -5.72
C GLY A 249 2.15 -12.68 -5.89
N ARG A 250 1.40 -12.47 -4.80
CA ARG A 250 -0.04 -12.23 -4.85
C ARG A 250 -0.40 -10.93 -5.57
N VAL A 251 0.37 -9.87 -5.36
CA VAL A 251 0.19 -8.59 -6.07
C VAL A 251 0.50 -8.75 -7.56
N LEU A 252 1.59 -9.44 -7.92
CA LEU A 252 1.93 -9.73 -9.31
C LEU A 252 0.87 -10.59 -10.01
N GLU A 253 0.24 -11.52 -9.31
CA GLU A 253 -0.83 -12.36 -9.87
C GLU A 253 -2.11 -11.54 -10.16
N ARG A 254 -2.49 -10.62 -9.25
CA ARG A 254 -3.86 -10.06 -9.22
C ARG A 254 -3.99 -8.57 -9.47
N ARG A 255 -2.88 -7.83 -9.52
CA ARG A 255 -2.88 -6.36 -9.59
C ARG A 255 -2.03 -5.80 -10.73
N GLN A 256 -1.84 -6.57 -11.81
CA GLN A 256 -1.07 -6.12 -12.99
C GLN A 256 -1.60 -4.82 -13.60
N GLU A 257 -2.92 -4.67 -13.73
CA GLU A 257 -3.51 -3.43 -14.26
C GLU A 257 -3.25 -2.22 -13.35
N GLU A 258 -3.30 -2.42 -12.03
CA GLU A 258 -2.93 -1.38 -11.08
C GLU A 258 -1.43 -1.05 -11.11
N LEU A 259 -0.54 -2.05 -11.19
CA LEU A 259 0.91 -1.84 -11.33
C LEU A 259 1.25 -1.05 -12.61
N LYS A 260 0.56 -1.36 -13.71
CA LYS A 260 0.68 -0.63 -14.97
C LYS A 260 0.22 0.82 -14.85
N GLU A 261 -0.92 1.08 -14.20
CA GLU A 261 -1.40 2.46 -13.94
C GLU A 261 -0.43 3.25 -13.04
N LEU A 262 0.30 2.55 -12.17
CA LEU A 262 1.37 3.13 -11.35
C LEU A 262 2.69 3.30 -12.10
N GLU A 263 2.78 2.90 -13.37
CA GLU A 263 4.00 2.89 -14.17
C GLU A 263 5.15 2.12 -13.47
N ARG A 264 4.79 1.08 -12.70
CA ARG A 264 5.75 0.29 -11.93
C ARG A 264 6.38 -0.78 -12.82
N ASP A 265 7.70 -0.76 -12.93
CA ASP A 265 8.48 -1.88 -13.47
C ASP A 265 8.30 -3.12 -12.56
N THR A 266 7.81 -4.23 -13.13
CA THR A 266 7.55 -5.47 -12.42
C THR A 266 8.76 -6.37 -12.34
N ALA A 267 9.79 -6.17 -13.18
CA ALA A 267 10.94 -7.07 -13.24
C ALA A 267 11.68 -7.20 -11.89
N PRO A 268 11.88 -6.14 -11.08
CA PRO A 268 12.44 -6.28 -9.73
C PRO A 268 11.54 -7.05 -8.77
N LEU A 269 10.21 -6.89 -8.88
CA LEU A 269 9.24 -7.58 -8.04
C LEU A 269 9.20 -9.08 -8.36
N GLU A 270 9.33 -9.46 -9.64
CA GLU A 270 9.36 -10.85 -10.09
C GLU A 270 10.59 -11.62 -9.56
N ARG A 271 11.67 -10.90 -9.20
CA ARG A 271 12.85 -11.50 -8.58
C ARG A 271 12.66 -11.76 -7.09
N VAL A 272 11.61 -11.26 -6.44
CA VAL A 272 11.40 -11.45 -5.00
C VAL A 272 10.97 -12.90 -4.71
N THR A 273 11.96 -13.77 -4.52
CA THR A 273 11.77 -15.19 -4.24
C THR A 273 12.71 -15.61 -3.11
N ALA A 274 12.17 -16.31 -2.11
CA ALA A 274 12.99 -16.90 -1.05
C ALA A 274 13.92 -18.01 -1.60
N PRO A 275 15.08 -18.26 -0.98
CA PRO A 275 15.63 -17.55 0.18
C PRO A 275 16.29 -16.22 -0.20
N PHE A 276 16.25 -15.25 0.70
CA PHE A 276 16.89 -13.94 0.51
C PHE A 276 18.38 -13.96 0.88
N PRO A 277 19.21 -13.10 0.25
CA PRO A 277 20.58 -12.88 0.68
C PRO A 277 20.62 -12.38 2.14
N ARG A 278 21.68 -12.78 2.84
CA ARG A 278 21.92 -12.46 4.25
C ARG A 278 23.34 -11.91 4.41
N ILE A 279 23.50 -10.86 5.20
CA ILE A 279 24.80 -10.28 5.56
C ILE A 279 24.81 -9.96 7.06
N THR A 280 25.95 -10.13 7.73
CA THR A 280 26.08 -9.66 9.11
C THR A 280 26.24 -8.14 9.13
N TYR A 281 25.82 -7.48 10.20
CA TYR A 281 26.05 -6.05 10.42
C TYR A 281 27.52 -5.70 10.26
N THR A 282 28.43 -6.52 10.83
CA THR A 282 29.88 -6.31 10.73
C THR A 282 30.36 -6.31 9.28
N ASP A 283 29.89 -7.25 8.46
CA ASP A 283 30.24 -7.32 7.04
C ASP A 283 29.58 -6.18 6.24
N ALA A 284 28.36 -5.76 6.63
CA ALA A 284 27.67 -4.63 6.03
C ALA A 284 28.44 -3.31 6.26
N ILE A 285 28.94 -3.08 7.48
CA ILE A 285 29.82 -1.94 7.80
C ILE A 285 31.10 -1.99 6.96
N ALA A 286 31.78 -3.14 6.90
CA ALA A 286 33.01 -3.28 6.13
C ALA A 286 32.78 -2.99 4.63
N ARG A 287 31.64 -3.43 4.09
CA ARG A 287 31.22 -3.14 2.71
C ARG A 287 30.97 -1.66 2.49
N LEU A 288 30.18 -1.02 3.36
CA LEU A 288 29.87 0.41 3.28
C LEU A 288 31.15 1.26 3.33
N GLN A 289 32.09 0.91 4.20
CA GLN A 289 33.40 1.56 4.28
C GLN A 289 34.23 1.36 3.01
N ALA A 290 34.21 0.16 2.42
CA ALA A 290 34.87 -0.10 1.14
C ALA A 290 34.25 0.70 -0.03
N GLU A 291 32.97 1.07 0.08
CA GLU A 291 32.23 1.93 -0.85
C GLU A 291 32.36 3.44 -0.51
N GLY A 292 33.10 3.79 0.55
CA GLY A 292 33.45 5.17 0.91
C GLY A 292 32.58 5.80 2.01
N SER A 293 31.76 5.03 2.73
CA SER A 293 31.03 5.52 3.91
C SER A 293 31.98 5.69 5.10
N ASP A 294 31.79 6.76 5.88
CA ASP A 294 32.52 7.04 7.12
C ASP A 294 31.90 6.34 8.35
N ILE A 295 30.86 5.51 8.15
CA ILE A 295 30.17 4.81 9.24
C ILE A 295 31.14 3.97 10.08
N GLN A 296 30.97 4.01 11.39
CA GLN A 296 31.79 3.26 12.35
C GLN A 296 31.00 2.10 12.92
N TRP A 297 31.69 0.99 13.17
CA TRP A 297 31.09 -0.16 13.86
C TRP A 297 30.55 0.27 15.23
N GLY A 298 29.31 -0.10 15.53
CA GLY A 298 28.59 0.33 16.73
C GLY A 298 27.58 1.46 16.49
N ALA A 299 27.62 2.12 15.33
CA ALA A 299 26.58 3.06 14.91
C ALA A 299 25.39 2.32 14.30
N ASP A 300 24.19 2.88 14.46
CA ASP A 300 23.02 2.37 13.74
C ASP A 300 23.11 2.69 12.24
N LEU A 301 22.47 1.88 11.39
CA LEU A 301 22.47 2.12 9.95
C LEU A 301 21.53 3.28 9.61
N GLY A 302 22.08 4.35 9.03
CA GLY A 302 21.27 5.47 8.57
C GLY A 302 20.53 5.17 7.27
N ALA A 303 19.59 6.04 6.90
CA ALA A 303 18.81 5.89 5.68
C ALA A 303 19.68 5.82 4.40
N ASP A 304 20.81 6.53 4.39
CA ASP A 304 21.76 6.52 3.26
C ASP A 304 22.55 5.20 3.19
N ASP A 305 22.97 4.67 4.34
CA ASP A 305 23.63 3.37 4.46
C ASP A 305 22.72 2.23 3.99
N GLU A 306 21.47 2.21 4.47
CA GLU A 306 20.45 1.26 4.00
C GLU A 306 20.21 1.39 2.49
N THR A 307 20.19 2.62 1.97
CA THR A 307 19.98 2.86 0.55
C THR A 307 21.12 2.29 -0.29
N ALA A 308 22.37 2.44 0.17
CA ALA A 308 23.54 1.89 -0.49
C ALA A 308 23.49 0.36 -0.50
N LEU A 309 23.25 -0.26 0.67
CA LEU A 309 23.11 -1.70 0.80
C LEU A 309 21.98 -2.24 -0.09
N ALA A 310 20.77 -1.67 0.01
CA ALA A 310 19.60 -2.09 -0.75
C ALA A 310 19.77 -1.97 -2.28
N LYS A 311 20.51 -0.98 -2.76
CA LYS A 311 20.79 -0.82 -4.21
C LYS A 311 21.73 -1.89 -4.75
N ALA A 312 22.49 -2.54 -3.88
CA ALA A 312 23.51 -3.50 -4.30
C ALA A 312 22.97 -4.92 -4.46
N TYR A 313 21.68 -5.14 -4.19
CA TYR A 313 20.99 -6.42 -4.34
C TYR A 313 19.74 -6.27 -5.20
N ASP A 314 19.47 -7.31 -5.99
CA ASP A 314 18.30 -7.42 -6.86
C ASP A 314 17.05 -8.00 -6.17
N GLN A 315 17.19 -8.37 -4.89
CA GLN A 315 16.19 -8.98 -4.02
C GLN A 315 16.29 -8.33 -2.62
N PRO A 316 15.28 -8.48 -1.75
CA PRO A 316 15.38 -8.03 -0.37
C PRO A 316 16.60 -8.64 0.34
N LEU A 317 17.24 -7.89 1.22
CA LEU A 317 18.46 -8.27 1.93
C LEU A 317 18.19 -8.31 3.43
N PHE A 318 18.57 -9.40 4.11
CA PHE A 318 18.68 -9.39 5.56
C PHE A 318 20.03 -8.85 6.01
N VAL A 319 20.02 -7.85 6.88
CA VAL A 319 21.17 -7.45 7.69
C VAL A 319 20.94 -8.00 9.09
N MET A 320 21.92 -8.73 9.64
CA MET A 320 21.75 -9.52 10.88
C MET A 320 22.76 -9.13 11.95
N ASN A 321 22.46 -9.44 13.21
CA ASN A 321 23.41 -9.36 14.33
C ASN A 321 23.94 -7.94 14.60
N TYR A 322 23.03 -7.00 14.84
CA TYR A 322 23.37 -5.61 15.14
C TYR A 322 24.01 -5.45 16.52
N PRO A 323 24.74 -4.35 16.76
CA PRO A 323 25.29 -4.04 18.07
C PRO A 323 24.18 -3.90 19.11
N LYS A 324 24.36 -4.52 20.28
CA LYS A 324 23.39 -4.50 21.38
C LYS A 324 23.01 -3.08 21.82
N ALA A 325 23.94 -2.13 21.72
CA ALA A 325 23.76 -0.76 22.20
C ALA A 325 22.79 0.09 21.37
N VAL A 326 22.48 -0.33 20.14
CA VAL A 326 21.59 0.42 19.21
C VAL A 326 20.29 -0.32 18.91
N LYS A 327 19.99 -1.37 19.67
CA LYS A 327 18.78 -2.17 19.50
C LYS A 327 17.98 -2.28 20.80
N ALA A 328 16.72 -2.67 20.66
CA ALA A 328 15.78 -2.70 21.78
C ALA A 328 16.19 -3.69 22.88
N PHE A 329 15.76 -3.39 24.11
CA PHE A 329 16.19 -4.10 25.32
C PHE A 329 15.75 -5.58 25.37
N TYR A 330 14.69 -5.94 24.64
CA TYR A 330 14.12 -7.29 24.64
C TYR A 330 14.88 -8.27 23.74
N MET A 331 15.78 -7.79 22.87
CA MET A 331 16.47 -8.65 21.92
C MET A 331 17.49 -9.57 22.59
N LYS A 332 17.47 -10.85 22.22
CA LYS A 332 18.35 -11.88 22.78
C LYS A 332 19.82 -11.63 22.39
N GLU A 333 20.73 -11.74 23.36
CA GLU A 333 22.16 -11.61 23.11
C GLU A 333 22.67 -12.72 22.16
N ASN A 334 23.55 -12.35 21.23
CA ASN A 334 24.16 -13.31 20.32
C ASN A 334 25.20 -14.16 21.08
N PRO A 335 25.01 -15.49 21.17
CA PRO A 335 25.93 -16.36 21.91
C PRO A 335 27.33 -16.42 21.29
N ASP A 336 27.47 -16.15 19.99
CA ASP A 336 28.74 -16.20 19.28
C ASP A 336 29.53 -14.88 19.35
N ASP A 337 28.84 -13.75 19.52
CA ASP A 337 29.44 -12.43 19.74
C ASP A 337 28.57 -11.57 20.68
N PRO A 338 28.87 -11.55 21.99
CA PRO A 338 28.11 -10.83 23.02
C PRO A 338 27.99 -9.32 22.82
N ARG A 339 28.74 -8.73 21.87
CA ARG A 339 28.60 -7.31 21.51
C ARG A 339 27.36 -7.06 20.65
N THR A 340 26.77 -8.12 20.10
CA THR A 340 25.63 -8.09 19.18
C THR A 340 24.42 -8.83 19.76
N VAL A 341 23.25 -8.61 19.18
CA VAL A 341 22.00 -9.32 19.50
C VAL A 341 21.56 -10.17 18.31
N LEU A 342 20.81 -11.25 18.55
CA LEU A 342 20.15 -12.00 17.50
C LEU A 342 18.97 -11.18 16.99
N ASN A 343 19.21 -10.33 15.99
CA ASN A 343 18.16 -9.59 15.30
C ASN A 343 18.44 -9.59 13.80
N ASN A 344 17.44 -9.18 13.04
CA ASN A 344 17.56 -8.99 11.61
C ASN A 344 16.64 -7.87 11.13
N ASP A 345 17.14 -7.10 10.17
CA ASP A 345 16.36 -6.11 9.44
C ASP A 345 16.31 -6.55 7.96
N CYS A 346 15.11 -6.59 7.37
CA CYS A 346 14.90 -6.91 5.96
C CYS A 346 14.79 -5.61 5.16
N LEU A 347 15.78 -5.36 4.28
CA LEU A 347 15.84 -4.18 3.43
C LEU A 347 15.26 -4.51 2.04
N ALA A 348 14.24 -3.77 1.62
CA ALA A 348 13.73 -3.83 0.25
C ALA A 348 14.74 -3.24 -0.74
N PRO A 349 14.86 -3.80 -1.96
CA PRO A 349 15.87 -3.42 -2.95
C PRO A 349 15.61 -2.01 -3.53
N GLU A 350 16.34 -1.61 -4.57
CA GLU A 350 16.14 -0.32 -5.30
C GLU A 350 16.32 0.94 -4.42
N GLY A 351 16.92 0.79 -3.24
CA GLY A 351 17.10 1.88 -2.28
C GLY A 351 15.84 2.24 -1.48
N TYR A 352 14.87 1.33 -1.39
CA TYR A 352 13.68 1.52 -0.54
C TYR A 352 14.03 1.49 0.95
N GLY A 353 14.93 0.61 1.39
CA GLY A 353 15.36 0.50 2.80
C GLY A 353 14.52 -0.50 3.60
N GLU A 354 14.53 -0.37 4.93
CA GLU A 354 13.87 -1.32 5.83
C GLU A 354 12.37 -1.48 5.55
N ILE A 355 11.91 -2.74 5.54
CA ILE A 355 10.49 -3.12 5.48
C ILE A 355 10.06 -4.05 6.63
N ILE A 356 11.01 -4.72 7.30
CA ILE A 356 10.76 -5.54 8.50
C ILE A 356 11.97 -5.41 9.43
N GLY A 357 11.71 -5.23 10.73
CA GLY A 357 12.67 -5.45 11.80
C GLY A 357 12.18 -6.58 12.70
N GLY A 358 13.08 -7.47 13.13
CA GLY A 358 12.70 -8.62 13.95
C GLY A 358 13.84 -9.20 14.79
N SER A 359 13.46 -9.90 15.85
CA SER A 359 14.33 -10.71 16.70
C SER A 359 13.57 -11.97 17.15
N PRO A 360 14.25 -13.07 17.50
CA PRO A 360 13.64 -14.26 18.06
C PRO A 360 13.37 -14.16 19.56
#